data_AF-A0A354EGP3-F1
#
_entry.id   AF-A0A354EGP3-F1
#
_cell.length_a   1.000
_cell.length_b   1.000
_cell.length_c   1.000
_cell.angle_alpha   90.00
_cell.angle_beta   90.00
_cell.angle_gamma   90.00
#
_symmetry.space_group_name_H-M   'P 1'
#
loop_
_entity.id
_entity.type
_entity.pdbx_description
1 polymer ?
#
loop_
_entity_poly.entity_id
_entity_poly.type
_entity_poly.pdbx_seq_one_letter_code
_entity_poly.pdbx_strand_id
1 'polypeptide(L)'
;MDGQKTIIVCGNFRGGTTAVAQLLDRLGIPLGEKMDPNNNCEDLEFQQVLLRETLDRAELDRLVRERNARHAIWGFKFPGAHLHMPAMLESFRNPQVIFVFRDPYAVADSEQRRTGQSLSRMMERTVEYNLHMTRLLQSLSCPTHPVSFEQLLVRPAAVIDRLLTFLSIRLSWWERRRLLRSVRLKKDSSSYGYAKG
;
A
#
# COMPACT_ATOMS: atom_id res chain seq x y z
N MET A 1 9.65 -1.75 -20.22
CA MET A 1 8.77 -2.21 -19.12
C MET A 1 7.78 -3.15 -19.76
N ASP A 2 7.87 -4.44 -19.47
CA ASP A 2 6.93 -5.40 -20.03
C ASP A 2 5.55 -5.23 -19.39
N GLY A 3 4.54 -5.16 -20.26
CA GLY A 3 3.14 -5.32 -19.91
C GLY A 3 2.43 -4.08 -19.36
N GLN A 4 1.17 -3.96 -19.76
CA GLN A 4 0.19 -3.13 -19.05
C GLN A 4 -0.12 -3.79 -17.70
N LYS A 5 -0.15 -3.04 -16.59
CA LYS A 5 -0.47 -3.61 -15.26
C LYS A 5 -1.02 -2.58 -14.28
N THR A 6 -1.65 -3.09 -13.24
CA THR A 6 -2.20 -2.29 -12.14
C THR A 6 -1.57 -2.69 -10.82
N ILE A 7 -1.01 -1.74 -10.07
CA ILE A 7 -0.38 -2.01 -8.77
C ILE A 7 -1.31 -1.55 -7.64
N ILE A 8 -1.65 -2.45 -6.73
CA ILE A 8 -2.59 -2.18 -5.64
C ILE A 8 -1.82 -2.27 -4.33
N VAL A 9 -1.73 -1.16 -3.59
CA VAL A 9 -1.12 -1.14 -2.25
C VAL A 9 -2.22 -1.13 -1.20
N CYS A 10 -2.22 -2.14 -0.33
CA CYS A 10 -3.18 -2.27 0.76
C CYS A 10 -2.52 -2.80 2.03
N GLY A 11 -3.25 -2.80 3.14
CA GLY A 11 -2.71 -3.09 4.46
C GLY A 11 -3.62 -2.59 5.56
N ASN A 12 -3.16 -2.68 6.81
CA ASN A 12 -3.86 -2.03 7.89
C ASN A 12 -3.91 -0.51 7.70
N PHE A 13 -5.01 0.13 8.12
CA PHE A 13 -4.97 1.55 8.42
C PHE A 13 -3.85 1.80 9.45
N ARG A 14 -3.04 2.85 9.25
CA ARG A 14 -1.77 3.11 9.98
C ARG A 14 -0.69 2.03 9.83
N GLY A 15 -0.86 1.04 8.95
CA GLY A 15 0.12 -0.02 8.68
C GLY A 15 1.36 0.42 7.91
N GLY A 16 1.46 1.69 7.51
CA GLY A 16 2.61 2.20 6.74
C GLY A 16 2.47 2.05 5.22
N THR A 17 1.26 1.81 4.71
CA THR A 17 0.95 1.75 3.26
C THR A 17 1.39 2.99 2.50
N THR A 18 1.28 4.19 3.10
CA THR A 18 1.78 5.44 2.52
C THR A 18 3.29 5.42 2.29
N ALA A 19 4.10 4.75 3.12
CA ALA A 19 5.54 4.65 2.89
C ALA A 19 5.85 3.87 1.61
N VAL A 20 5.11 2.78 1.36
CA VAL A 20 5.22 1.98 0.13
C VAL A 20 4.70 2.74 -1.08
N ALA A 21 3.53 3.39 -0.98
CA ALA A 21 2.98 4.24 -2.03
C ALA A 21 4.00 5.33 -2.47
N GLN A 22 4.62 6.00 -1.50
CA GLN A 22 5.65 6.99 -1.78
C GLN A 22 6.94 6.44 -2.39
N LEU A 23 7.22 5.14 -2.26
CA LEU A 23 8.30 4.50 -3.02
C LEU A 23 7.89 4.32 -4.48
N LEU A 24 6.65 3.87 -4.73
CA LEU A 24 6.13 3.71 -6.09
C LEU A 24 6.05 5.05 -6.84
N ASP A 25 5.60 6.11 -6.17
CA ASP A 25 5.58 7.47 -6.70
C ASP A 25 6.99 7.92 -7.13
N ARG A 26 8.01 7.67 -6.29
CA ARG A 26 9.42 7.95 -6.61
C ARG A 26 10.01 7.08 -7.72
N LEU A 27 9.39 5.94 -8.01
CA LEU A 27 9.68 5.10 -9.16
C LEU A 27 8.97 5.58 -10.44
N GLY A 28 8.18 6.66 -10.35
CA GLY A 28 7.44 7.22 -11.47
C GLY A 28 6.16 6.45 -11.79
N ILE A 29 5.64 5.65 -10.86
CA ILE A 29 4.36 4.96 -11.03
C ILE A 29 3.23 5.90 -10.59
N PRO A 30 2.29 6.29 -11.48
CA PRO A 30 1.13 7.09 -11.10
C PRO A 30 0.24 6.31 -10.12
N LEU A 31 -0.09 6.93 -8.98
CA LEU A 31 -0.89 6.30 -7.91
C LEU A 31 -2.32 6.82 -7.79
N GLY A 32 -2.74 7.66 -8.73
CA GLY A 32 -4.05 8.27 -8.74
C GLY A 32 -4.05 9.62 -9.46
N GLU A 33 -5.23 10.20 -9.60
CA GLU A 33 -5.42 11.52 -10.22
C GLU A 33 -5.87 12.55 -9.19
N LYS A 34 -6.88 12.20 -8.38
CA LYS A 34 -7.40 13.07 -7.33
C LYS A 34 -6.80 12.65 -6.00
N MET A 35 -5.60 13.13 -5.70
CA MET A 35 -4.88 12.73 -4.48
C MET A 35 -5.43 13.42 -3.23
N ASP A 36 -5.54 12.66 -2.12
CA ASP A 36 -5.89 13.19 -0.80
C ASP A 36 -4.90 14.29 -0.36
N PRO A 37 -5.39 15.50 0.02
CA PRO A 37 -4.53 16.63 0.41
C PRO A 37 -3.73 16.37 1.69
N ASN A 38 -4.11 15.39 2.52
CA ASN A 38 -3.41 15.03 3.76
C ASN A 38 -2.14 14.20 3.52
N ASN A 39 -1.68 14.10 2.27
CA ASN A 39 -0.47 13.38 1.88
C ASN A 39 -0.48 11.89 2.28
N ASN A 40 -1.68 11.30 2.32
CA ASN A 40 -1.85 9.87 2.55
C ASN A 40 -1.49 9.05 1.30
N CYS A 41 -1.34 9.66 0.13
CA CYS A 41 -1.16 8.99 -1.17
C CYS A 41 -2.37 8.09 -1.53
N GLU A 42 -3.58 8.54 -1.24
CA GLU A 42 -4.83 7.86 -1.63
C GLU A 42 -5.47 8.63 -2.78
N ASP A 43 -5.96 7.91 -3.79
CA ASP A 43 -6.82 8.48 -4.82
C ASP A 43 -8.25 8.54 -4.26
N LEU A 44 -8.80 9.76 -4.13
CA LEU A 44 -10.10 10.03 -3.54
C LEU A 44 -11.23 9.30 -4.28
N GLU A 45 -11.12 9.07 -5.59
CA GLU A 45 -12.16 8.37 -6.36
C GLU A 45 -12.20 6.88 -5.98
N PHE A 46 -11.03 6.24 -5.91
CA PHE A 46 -10.94 4.84 -5.45
C PHE A 46 -11.30 4.72 -3.97
N GLN A 47 -10.88 5.68 -3.14
CA GLN A 47 -11.23 5.71 -1.72
C GLN A 47 -12.75 5.74 -1.53
N GLN A 48 -13.46 6.60 -2.26
CA GLN A 48 -14.92 6.71 -2.18
C GLN A 48 -15.65 5.42 -2.56
N VAL A 49 -15.16 4.70 -3.58
CA VAL A 49 -15.73 3.41 -3.98
C VAL A 49 -15.45 2.32 -2.94
N LEU A 50 -14.21 2.26 -2.43
CA LEU A 50 -13.75 1.17 -1.56
C LEU A 50 -14.11 1.37 -0.08
N LEU A 51 -14.50 2.57 0.34
CA LEU A 51 -15.05 2.82 1.68
C LEU A 51 -16.48 2.28 1.85
N ARG A 52 -17.20 2.02 0.75
CA ARG A 52 -18.55 1.45 0.80
C ARG A 52 -18.49 0.00 1.28
N GLU A 53 -19.51 -0.42 2.01
CA GLU A 53 -19.65 -1.82 2.44
C GLU A 53 -19.80 -2.77 1.24
N THR A 54 -20.56 -2.34 0.23
CA THR A 54 -20.76 -3.08 -1.01
C THR A 54 -19.96 -2.44 -2.15
N LEU A 55 -19.30 -3.29 -2.94
CA LEU A 55 -18.49 -2.82 -4.06
C LEU A 55 -19.39 -2.36 -5.22
N ASP A 56 -19.35 -1.06 -5.51
CA ASP A 56 -19.94 -0.52 -6.74
C ASP A 56 -19.05 -0.85 -7.93
N ARG A 57 -19.27 -2.03 -8.52
CA ARG A 57 -18.46 -2.54 -9.63
C ARG A 57 -18.55 -1.67 -10.87
N ALA A 58 -19.72 -1.09 -11.17
CA ALA A 58 -19.88 -0.25 -12.35
C ALA A 58 -18.99 1.00 -12.26
N GLU A 59 -18.96 1.62 -11.08
CA GLU A 59 -18.10 2.77 -10.83
C GLU A 59 -16.60 2.38 -10.79
N LEU A 60 -16.26 1.26 -10.16
CA LEU A 60 -14.89 0.74 -10.16
C LEU A 60 -14.40 0.51 -11.60
N ASP A 61 -15.19 -0.17 -12.43
CA ASP A 61 -14.83 -0.46 -13.81
C ASP A 61 -14.68 0.82 -14.64
N ARG A 62 -15.50 1.85 -14.38
CA ARG A 62 -15.36 3.17 -15.01
C ARG A 62 -14.02 3.80 -14.66
N LEU A 63 -13.69 3.89 -13.37
CA LEU A 63 -12.41 4.45 -12.91
C LEU A 63 -11.22 3.67 -13.48
N VAL A 64 -11.27 2.34 -13.47
CA VAL A 64 -10.20 1.50 -14.01
C VAL A 64 -10.02 1.72 -15.52
N ARG A 65 -11.11 1.81 -16.31
CA ARG A 65 -11.01 2.11 -17.75
C ARG A 65 -10.34 3.47 -17.99
N GLU A 66 -10.70 4.49 -17.23
CA GLU A 66 -10.10 5.82 -17.35
C GLU A 66 -8.59 5.82 -17.05
N ARG A 67 -8.17 5.11 -16.00
CA ARG A 67 -6.76 4.98 -15.66
C ARG A 67 -6.00 4.15 -16.71
N ASN A 68 -6.61 3.07 -17.19
CA ASN A 68 -6.03 2.22 -18.24
C ASN A 68 -5.81 2.95 -19.56
N ALA A 69 -6.66 3.92 -19.90
CA ALA A 69 -6.55 4.74 -21.10
C ALA A 69 -5.39 5.75 -21.02
N ARG A 70 -5.03 6.20 -19.81
CA ARG A 70 -4.02 7.24 -19.60
C ARG A 70 -2.62 6.70 -19.35
N HIS A 71 -2.53 5.54 -18.72
CA HIS A 71 -1.26 4.98 -18.25
C HIS A 71 -1.17 3.54 -18.68
N ALA A 72 -0.01 3.06 -19.14
CA ALA A 72 0.21 1.63 -19.35
C ALA A 72 0.42 0.89 -18.01
N ILE A 73 1.10 1.55 -17.08
CA ILE A 73 1.38 1.05 -15.73
C ILE A 73 0.92 2.13 -14.77
N TRP A 74 0.02 1.78 -13.87
CA TRP A 74 -0.47 2.66 -12.82
C TRP A 74 -0.82 1.85 -11.58
N GLY A 75 -1.16 2.53 -10.51
CA GLY A 75 -1.65 1.90 -9.31
C GLY A 75 -2.52 2.82 -8.48
N PHE A 76 -2.93 2.32 -7.33
CA PHE A 76 -3.52 3.14 -6.29
C PHE A 76 -3.17 2.53 -4.93
N LYS A 77 -3.31 3.34 -3.88
CA LYS A 77 -3.22 2.87 -2.51
C LYS A 77 -4.53 3.16 -1.81
N PHE A 78 -5.06 2.14 -1.14
CA PHE A 78 -6.08 2.30 -0.12
C PHE A 78 -5.89 1.17 0.91
N PRO A 79 -5.69 1.47 2.22
CA PRO A 79 -5.41 0.43 3.21
C PRO A 79 -6.45 -0.71 3.17
N GLY A 80 -7.73 -0.36 3.24
CA GLY A 80 -8.84 -1.32 3.25
C GLY A 80 -9.14 -2.03 1.92
N ALA A 81 -8.37 -1.82 0.84
CA ALA A 81 -8.70 -2.43 -0.45
C ALA A 81 -8.76 -3.96 -0.41
N HIS A 82 -8.00 -4.59 0.51
CA HIS A 82 -8.04 -6.04 0.72
C HIS A 82 -9.43 -6.57 1.13
N LEU A 83 -10.32 -5.73 1.66
CA LEU A 83 -11.67 -6.12 2.10
C LEU A 83 -12.59 -6.44 0.92
N HIS A 84 -12.30 -5.90 -0.26
CA HIS A 84 -13.05 -6.15 -1.50
C HIS A 84 -12.40 -7.22 -2.39
N MET A 85 -11.32 -7.86 -1.94
CA MET A 85 -10.64 -8.93 -2.66
C MET A 85 -11.23 -10.32 -2.31
N PRO A 86 -11.34 -11.25 -3.29
CA PRO A 86 -10.81 -11.17 -4.65
C PRO A 86 -11.69 -10.41 -5.64
N ALA A 87 -12.97 -10.16 -5.32
CA ALA A 87 -13.97 -9.67 -6.26
C ALA A 87 -13.52 -8.43 -7.07
N MET A 88 -12.95 -7.41 -6.41
CA MET A 88 -12.51 -6.20 -7.10
C MET A 88 -11.42 -6.43 -8.15
N LEU A 89 -10.61 -7.49 -8.02
CA LEU A 89 -9.45 -7.73 -8.89
C LEU A 89 -9.84 -8.00 -10.34
N GLU A 90 -11.06 -8.50 -10.57
CA GLU A 90 -11.61 -8.76 -11.91
C GLU A 90 -11.73 -7.49 -12.76
N SER A 91 -11.85 -6.32 -12.13
CA SER A 91 -11.90 -5.03 -12.84
C SER A 91 -10.55 -4.60 -13.39
N PHE A 92 -9.45 -5.13 -12.85
CA PHE A 92 -8.09 -4.66 -13.14
C PHE A 92 -7.36 -5.55 -14.14
N ARG A 93 -6.63 -4.94 -15.06
CA ARG A 93 -5.70 -5.67 -15.94
C ARG A 93 -4.41 -6.01 -15.19
N ASN A 94 -3.96 -7.26 -15.32
CA ASN A 94 -2.72 -7.78 -14.75
C ASN A 94 -2.43 -7.22 -13.35
N PRO A 95 -3.36 -7.38 -12.37
CA PRO A 95 -3.19 -6.77 -11.07
C PRO A 95 -1.98 -7.35 -10.33
N GLN A 96 -1.26 -6.50 -9.62
CA GLN A 96 -0.17 -6.86 -8.71
C GLN A 96 -0.49 -6.26 -7.34
N VAL A 97 -0.58 -7.10 -6.32
CA VAL A 97 -1.01 -6.64 -4.98
C VAL A 97 0.18 -6.59 -4.03
N ILE A 98 0.37 -5.46 -3.36
CA ILE A 98 1.36 -5.28 -2.31
C ILE A 98 0.63 -5.16 -0.97
N PHE A 99 0.83 -6.16 -0.10
CA PHE A 99 0.26 -6.19 1.24
C PHE A 99 1.28 -5.67 2.25
N VAL A 100 0.95 -4.57 2.94
CA VAL A 100 1.81 -3.99 3.96
C VAL A 100 1.40 -4.47 5.34
N PHE A 101 2.31 -5.20 5.98
CA PHE A 101 2.19 -5.71 7.33
C PHE A 101 2.97 -4.82 8.30
N ARG A 102 2.42 -4.66 9.50
CA ARG A 102 3.01 -3.89 10.59
C ARG A 102 2.68 -4.55 11.91
N ASP A 103 3.52 -4.33 12.90
CA ASP A 103 3.29 -4.71 14.29
C ASP A 103 1.89 -4.26 14.78
N PRO A 104 1.06 -5.19 15.30
CA PRO A 104 -0.30 -4.87 15.73
C PRO A 104 -0.39 -3.81 16.82
N TYR A 105 0.55 -3.80 17.77
CA TYR A 105 0.57 -2.79 18.83
C TYR A 105 0.87 -1.40 18.26
N ALA A 106 1.87 -1.27 17.38
CA ALA A 106 2.23 0.00 16.75
C ALA A 106 1.11 0.57 15.86
N VAL A 107 0.33 -0.29 15.21
CA VAL A 107 -0.89 0.11 14.48
C VAL A 107 -1.95 0.60 15.46
N ALA A 108 -2.25 -0.20 16.49
CA ALA A 108 -3.28 0.09 17.47
C ALA A 108 -3.02 1.38 18.25
N ASP A 109 -1.80 1.58 18.75
CA ASP A 109 -1.39 2.82 19.42
C ASP A 109 -1.55 4.03 18.49
N SER A 110 -1.18 3.90 17.21
CA SER A 110 -1.36 4.99 16.25
C SER A 110 -2.83 5.30 15.95
N GLU A 111 -3.72 4.30 15.97
CA GLU A 111 -5.16 4.48 15.77
C GLU A 111 -5.84 5.06 17.01
N GLN A 112 -5.49 4.57 18.21
CA GLN A 112 -6.01 5.08 19.47
C GLN A 112 -5.73 6.58 19.60
N ARG A 113 -4.49 7.03 19.32
CA ARG A 113 -4.12 8.45 19.37
C ARG A 113 -4.91 9.33 18.41
N ARG A 114 -5.54 8.77 17.38
CA ARG A 114 -6.33 9.51 16.38
C ARG A 114 -7.82 9.44 16.57
N THR A 115 -8.33 8.30 17.02
CA THR A 115 -9.77 8.01 17.06
C THR A 115 -10.31 7.85 18.47
N GLY A 116 -9.45 7.73 19.49
CA GLY A 116 -9.85 7.46 20.87
C GLY A 116 -10.35 6.02 21.10
N GLN A 117 -10.27 5.14 20.11
CA GLN A 117 -10.70 3.74 20.24
C GLN A 117 -9.79 2.94 21.18
N SER A 118 -10.36 1.91 21.81
CA SER A 118 -9.64 1.00 22.72
C SER A 118 -8.44 0.33 22.04
N LEU A 119 -7.28 0.34 22.71
CA LEU A 119 -6.05 -0.32 22.27
C LEU A 119 -6.31 -1.78 21.89
N SER A 120 -6.94 -2.54 22.79
CA SER A 120 -7.17 -3.97 22.61
C SER A 120 -8.02 -4.26 21.38
N ARG A 121 -9.10 -3.50 21.21
CA ARG A 121 -9.98 -3.60 20.02
C ARG A 121 -9.23 -3.30 18.73
N MET A 122 -8.34 -2.31 18.74
CA MET A 122 -7.53 -1.97 17.56
C MET A 122 -6.44 -3.01 17.28
N MET A 123 -5.87 -3.62 18.32
CA MET A 123 -4.94 -4.75 18.17
C MET A 123 -5.64 -5.96 17.56
N GLU A 124 -6.81 -6.35 18.08
CA GLU A 124 -7.64 -7.44 17.55
C GLU A 124 -7.95 -7.24 16.07
N ARG A 125 -8.50 -6.06 15.70
CA ARG A 125 -8.78 -5.73 14.30
C ARG A 125 -7.53 -5.82 13.41
N THR A 126 -6.38 -5.39 13.91
CA THR A 126 -5.12 -5.45 13.15
C THR A 126 -4.67 -6.89 12.92
N VAL A 127 -4.83 -7.75 13.92
CA VAL A 127 -4.55 -9.20 13.81
C VAL A 127 -5.52 -9.86 12.82
N GLU A 128 -6.81 -9.51 12.87
CA GLU A 128 -7.82 -10.00 11.92
C GLU A 128 -7.48 -9.62 10.48
N TYR A 129 -7.10 -8.36 10.24
CA TYR A 129 -6.69 -7.89 8.91
C TYR A 129 -5.39 -8.56 8.45
N ASN A 130 -4.41 -8.75 9.34
CA ASN A 130 -3.19 -9.50 9.03
C ASN A 130 -3.51 -10.95 8.62
N LEU A 131 -4.40 -11.61 9.35
CA LEU A 131 -4.83 -12.98 9.03
C LEU A 131 -5.57 -13.01 7.69
N HIS A 132 -6.47 -12.06 7.44
CA HIS A 132 -7.18 -11.92 6.17
C HIS A 132 -6.22 -11.73 4.98
N MET A 133 -5.28 -10.78 5.08
CA MET A 133 -4.27 -10.56 4.04
C MET A 133 -3.37 -11.78 3.84
N THR A 134 -3.03 -12.51 4.91
CA THR A 134 -2.25 -13.75 4.80
C THR A 134 -3.01 -14.83 4.03
N ARG A 135 -4.32 -14.95 4.25
CA ARG A 135 -5.17 -15.86 3.46
C ARG A 135 -5.23 -15.43 1.99
N LEU A 136 -5.32 -14.13 1.71
CA LEU A 136 -5.28 -13.61 0.34
C LEU A 136 -3.93 -13.87 -0.35
N LEU A 137 -2.80 -13.74 0.36
CA LEU A 137 -1.48 -14.11 -0.18
C LEU A 137 -1.45 -15.56 -0.68
N GLN A 138 -2.20 -16.46 -0.04
CA GLN A 138 -2.26 -17.88 -0.40
C GLN A 138 -3.27 -18.18 -1.52
N SER A 139 -4.37 -17.41 -1.60
CA SER A 139 -5.50 -17.72 -2.48
C SER A 139 -5.58 -16.90 -3.75
N LEU A 140 -4.95 -15.72 -3.81
CA LEU A 140 -4.98 -14.88 -5.00
C LEU A 140 -4.14 -15.49 -6.12
N SER A 141 -4.73 -15.56 -7.32
CA SER A 141 -4.06 -16.04 -8.53
C SER A 141 -3.10 -15.01 -9.15
N CYS A 142 -3.32 -13.72 -8.86
CA CYS A 142 -2.46 -12.65 -9.34
C CYS A 142 -1.17 -12.53 -8.51
N PRO A 143 -0.08 -11.96 -9.04
CA PRO A 143 1.13 -11.75 -8.27
C PRO A 143 0.89 -10.90 -7.01
N THR A 144 1.38 -11.39 -5.87
CA THR A 144 1.31 -10.69 -4.59
C THR A 144 2.70 -10.49 -3.97
N HIS A 145 2.86 -9.43 -3.16
CA HIS A 145 4.11 -9.14 -2.46
C HIS A 145 3.87 -8.65 -1.04
N PRO A 146 4.29 -9.39 0.00
CA PRO A 146 4.25 -8.90 1.37
C PRO A 146 5.41 -7.92 1.64
N VAL A 147 5.11 -6.82 2.32
CA VAL A 147 6.10 -5.86 2.82
C VAL A 147 5.93 -5.70 4.33
N SER A 148 6.97 -6.03 5.10
CA SER A 148 7.04 -5.64 6.52
C SER A 148 7.48 -4.19 6.63
N PHE A 149 6.67 -3.38 7.30
CA PHE A 149 6.96 -1.99 7.57
C PHE A 149 8.21 -1.83 8.47
N GLU A 150 8.39 -2.70 9.45
CA GLU A 150 9.57 -2.72 10.34
C GLU A 150 10.84 -3.01 9.55
N GLN A 151 10.81 -4.02 8.67
CA GLN A 151 11.96 -4.33 7.81
C GLN A 151 12.26 -3.19 6.83
N LEU A 152 11.24 -2.45 6.37
CA LEU A 152 11.47 -1.27 5.53
C LEU A 152 12.26 -0.19 6.28
N LEU A 153 12.03 -0.02 7.58
CA LEU A 153 12.78 0.94 8.40
C LEU A 153 14.18 0.46 8.78
N VAL A 154 14.33 -0.83 9.13
CA VAL A 154 15.60 -1.37 9.63
C VAL A 154 16.53 -1.81 8.50
N ARG A 155 15.99 -2.40 7.43
CA ARG A 155 16.73 -2.97 6.29
C ARG A 155 16.16 -2.49 4.94
N PRO A 156 16.08 -1.16 4.70
CA PRO A 156 15.42 -0.60 3.51
C PRO A 156 15.98 -1.12 2.20
N ALA A 157 17.30 -1.36 2.11
CA ALA A 157 17.95 -1.89 0.90
C ALA A 157 17.35 -3.23 0.48
N ALA A 158 17.29 -4.19 1.40
CA ALA A 158 16.78 -5.52 1.10
C ALA A 158 15.28 -5.51 0.75
N VAL A 159 14.49 -4.65 1.41
CA VAL A 159 13.06 -4.50 1.10
C VAL A 159 12.85 -3.87 -0.27
N ILE A 160 13.58 -2.79 -0.58
CA ILE A 160 13.49 -2.11 -1.88
C ILE A 160 13.94 -3.04 -3.01
N ASP A 161 15.02 -3.80 -2.84
CA ASP A 161 15.50 -4.72 -3.88
C ASP A 161 14.47 -5.82 -4.19
N ARG A 162 13.79 -6.36 -3.17
CA ARG A 162 12.69 -7.32 -3.35
C ARG A 162 11.49 -6.69 -4.03
N LEU A 163 11.13 -5.46 -3.65
CA LEU A 163 10.04 -4.72 -4.29
C LEU A 163 10.33 -4.43 -5.76
N LEU A 164 11.55 -3.99 -6.10
CA LEU A 164 11.98 -3.76 -7.48
C LEU A 164 11.94 -5.04 -8.32
N THR A 165 12.37 -6.16 -7.73
CA THR A 165 12.30 -7.48 -8.36
C THR A 165 10.85 -7.86 -8.65
N PHE A 166 9.94 -7.71 -7.67
CA PHE A 166 8.52 -7.99 -7.84
C PHE A 166 7.86 -7.11 -8.92
N LEU A 167 8.26 -5.84 -8.99
CA LEU A 167 7.75 -4.89 -9.97
C LEU A 167 8.41 -5.03 -11.35
N SER A 168 9.41 -5.89 -11.50
CA SER A 168 10.25 -6.01 -12.71
C SER A 168 10.86 -4.67 -13.14
N ILE A 169 11.28 -3.85 -12.18
CA ILE A 169 11.92 -2.54 -12.42
C ILE A 169 13.42 -2.65 -12.21
N ARG A 170 14.20 -2.19 -13.19
CA ARG A 170 15.65 -2.04 -13.07
C ARG A 170 15.98 -0.56 -12.92
N LEU A 171 16.79 -0.25 -11.91
CA LEU A 171 17.28 1.10 -11.64
C LEU A 171 18.79 1.16 -11.86
N SER A 172 19.28 2.32 -12.29
CA SER A 172 20.69 2.66 -12.20
C SER A 172 21.13 2.76 -10.72
N TRP A 173 22.45 2.74 -10.51
CA TRP A 173 23.01 2.91 -9.17
C TRP A 173 22.57 4.22 -8.49
N TRP A 174 22.48 5.31 -9.25
CA TRP A 174 22.08 6.63 -8.75
C TRP A 174 20.60 6.68 -8.35
N GLU A 175 19.71 6.13 -9.18
CA GLU A 175 18.27 6.07 -8.90
C GLU A 175 18.00 5.20 -7.66
N ARG A 176 18.65 4.04 -7.57
CA ARG A 176 18.57 3.18 -6.39
C ARG A 176 19.05 3.90 -5.13
N ARG A 177 20.19 4.60 -5.21
CA ARG A 177 20.74 5.37 -4.07
C ARG A 177 19.80 6.51 -3.65
N ARG A 178 19.16 7.20 -4.60
CA ARG A 178 18.16 8.26 -4.33
C ARG A 178 16.92 7.70 -3.63
N LEU A 179 16.40 6.58 -4.13
CA LEU A 179 15.26 5.90 -3.51
C LEU A 179 15.55 5.48 -2.07
N LEU A 180 16.73 4.88 -1.82
CA LEU A 180 17.15 4.48 -0.47
C LEU A 180 17.24 5.66 0.52
N ARG A 181 17.72 6.83 0.06
CA ARG A 181 17.80 8.03 0.90
C ARG A 181 16.43 8.54 1.33
N SER A 182 15.41 8.43 0.47
CA SER A 182 14.06 8.90 0.80
C SER A 182 13.40 8.17 1.98
N VAL A 183 13.78 6.91 2.24
CA VAL A 183 13.29 6.16 3.40
C VAL A 183 13.98 6.62 4.68
N ARG A 184 15.27 6.95 4.62
CA ARG A 184 16.06 7.38 5.79
C ARG A 184 15.64 8.75 6.31
N LEU A 185 15.36 9.70 5.43
CA LEU A 185 14.94 11.06 5.82
C LEU A 185 13.66 11.08 6.66
N LYS A 186 12.77 10.08 6.50
CA LYS A 186 11.55 9.93 7.32
C LYS A 186 11.79 9.34 8.70
N LYS A 187 12.93 8.68 8.93
CA LYS A 187 13.29 8.17 10.25
C LYS A 187 13.64 9.31 11.22
N ASP A 188 14.14 10.42 10.67
CA ASP A 188 14.67 11.54 11.45
C ASP A 188 13.61 12.62 11.74
N SER A 189 12.55 12.70 10.92
CA SER A 189 11.41 13.60 11.15
C SER A 189 10.29 12.88 11.92
N SER A 190 10.39 12.82 13.25
CA SER A 190 9.27 12.70 14.20
C SER A 190 8.06 11.83 13.78
N SER A 191 8.11 10.49 13.88
CA SER A 191 6.85 9.70 13.93
C SER A 191 6.93 8.25 14.42
N TYR A 192 8.09 7.70 14.80
CA TYR A 192 8.15 6.32 15.29
C TYR A 192 8.59 6.34 16.75
N GLY A 193 7.60 6.30 17.64
CA GLY A 193 7.74 6.33 19.09
C GLY A 193 8.46 5.11 19.65
N TYR A 194 9.74 5.00 19.36
CA TYR A 194 10.69 4.49 20.33
C TYR A 194 11.30 5.73 20.98
N ALA A 195 10.63 6.23 22.02
CA ALA A 195 11.32 7.04 23.00
C ALA A 195 12.54 6.23 23.43
N LYS A 196 13.73 6.82 23.30
CA LYS A 196 14.93 6.28 23.93
C LYS A 196 14.63 6.22 25.44
N GLY A 197 14.39 5.02 25.95
CA GLY A 197 14.67 4.69 27.34
C GLY A 197 16.16 4.51 27.52
#